data_AF-A0A970UJA0-F1
#
_entry.id   AF-A0A970UJA0-F1
#
_cell.length_a   1.000
_cell.length_b   1.000
_cell.length_c   1.000
_cell.angle_alpha   90.00
_cell.angle_beta   90.00
_cell.angle_gamma   90.00
#
_symmetry.space_group_name_H-M   'P 1'
#
loop_
_entity.id
_entity.type
_entity.pdbx_description
1 polymer ?
#
loop_
_entity_poly.entity_id
_entity_poly.type
_entity_poly.pdbx_seq_one_letter_code
_entity_poly.pdbx_strand_id
1 'polypeptide(L)'
;MNESEKRATTKKTTRTDPAYGALRKRPSTMDFFRKHRAGILIVLTFFCVVLLSVGGWLLIDWLKAPDHPTATTASDHSSATTVSDSRGPDITPAPLPLDGKIIFLDAGHGGYDNGCNYPEDDPVYKEKEFNLQIAIEAKKQLEALGAEVIMTRTDDSFISIYARPALVHLFCLDYLKENGLLSISADTEMRLREGMNQAIQINSTDISAGCMGAMVGSGFSDDLIELLELEYQLDHIIFISVHNNWGSNTKRHGTAVYYVTDESIIESEDRLIKKDPYYANPDYTVREHYYGRDGERNRTLARFLHDSIVASAPELNNDLPDLVTDNFAVLREQGLASVMLELTYLSNPEDRELWTDPDVVRKMAEGISNGCLYYYNNTDA
;
A
#
# COMPACT_ATOMS: atom_id res chain seq x y z
N MET A 1 -49.72 18.14 51.32
CA MET A 1 -51.04 18.10 50.67
C MET A 1 -50.90 18.88 49.36
N ASN A 2 -51.28 18.25 48.26
CA ASN A 2 -50.96 18.56 46.86
C ASN A 2 -51.44 19.92 46.32
N GLU A 3 -50.70 20.39 45.31
CA GLU A 3 -51.11 20.99 44.01
C GLU A 3 -49.92 21.84 43.52
N SER A 4 -49.50 21.93 42.25
CA SER A 4 -50.11 21.63 40.95
C SER A 4 -49.01 21.67 39.88
N GLU A 5 -49.29 21.01 38.76
CA GLU A 5 -48.48 20.88 37.55
C GLU A 5 -48.06 22.22 36.92
N LYS A 6 -46.80 22.32 36.44
CA LYS A 6 -46.42 23.26 35.38
C LYS A 6 -45.60 22.55 34.30
N ARG A 7 -46.31 22.28 33.20
CA ARG A 7 -45.84 21.77 31.91
C ARG A 7 -45.09 22.90 31.18
N ALA A 8 -43.78 22.72 30.94
CA ALA A 8 -42.99 23.64 30.13
C ALA A 8 -43.03 23.22 28.66
N THR A 9 -43.68 24.03 27.82
CA THR A 9 -43.69 23.92 26.36
C THR A 9 -42.55 24.74 25.78
N THR A 10 -41.47 24.09 25.35
CA THR A 10 -40.37 24.77 24.64
C THR A 10 -40.73 24.90 23.17
N LYS A 11 -41.12 26.11 22.76
CA LYS A 11 -41.24 26.51 21.35
C LYS A 11 -39.84 26.46 20.70
N LYS A 12 -39.69 25.63 19.67
CA LYS A 12 -38.51 25.61 18.78
C LYS A 12 -38.63 26.80 17.82
N THR A 13 -37.91 27.88 18.07
CA THR A 13 -37.77 29.01 17.14
C THR A 13 -36.69 28.70 16.12
N THR A 14 -37.09 28.48 14.88
CA THR A 14 -36.20 28.42 13.72
C THR A 14 -35.70 29.83 13.41
N ARG A 15 -34.41 30.08 13.67
CA ARG A 15 -33.69 31.26 13.18
C ARG A 15 -33.00 30.87 11.88
N THR A 16 -33.58 31.28 10.76
CA THR A 16 -32.94 31.23 9.43
C THR A 16 -31.98 32.41 9.31
N ASP A 17 -30.69 32.13 9.17
CA ASP A 17 -29.65 33.11 8.89
C ASP A 17 -29.49 33.29 7.36
N PRO A 18 -29.70 34.49 6.79
CA PRO A 18 -29.61 34.73 5.36
C PRO A 18 -28.17 35.13 4.98
N ALA A 19 -27.27 34.15 4.84
CA ALA A 19 -25.91 34.38 4.33
C ALA A 19 -25.42 33.33 3.32
N TYR A 20 -26.34 32.60 2.67
CA TYR A 20 -26.02 31.75 1.50
C TYR A 20 -26.58 32.38 0.23
N GLY A 21 -25.88 33.40 -0.28
CA GLY A 21 -26.26 34.10 -1.50
C GLY A 21 -25.05 34.73 -2.17
N ALA A 22 -24.24 33.91 -2.85
CA ALA A 22 -23.46 34.22 -4.07
C ALA A 22 -22.25 33.29 -4.23
N LEU A 23 -22.46 32.04 -4.65
CA LEU A 23 -21.39 31.24 -5.23
C LEU A 23 -21.08 31.79 -6.63
N ARG A 24 -20.00 32.55 -6.77
CA ARG A 24 -19.39 32.85 -8.07
C ARG A 24 -18.99 31.52 -8.72
N LYS A 25 -19.59 31.18 -9.85
CA LYS A 25 -19.17 30.04 -10.69
C LYS A 25 -17.67 30.18 -11.00
N ARG A 26 -16.85 29.25 -10.51
CA ARG A 26 -15.45 29.12 -10.95
C ARG A 26 -15.44 28.62 -12.40
N PRO A 27 -14.55 29.12 -13.28
CA PRO A 27 -14.46 28.64 -14.65
C PRO A 27 -14.05 27.17 -14.66
N SER A 28 -14.64 26.38 -15.55
CA SER A 28 -14.33 24.95 -15.68
C SER A 28 -12.90 24.75 -16.17
N THR A 29 -12.31 23.59 -15.86
CA THR A 29 -10.99 23.15 -16.35
C THR A 29 -10.85 23.29 -17.87
N MET A 30 -11.94 23.07 -18.62
CA MET A 30 -11.99 23.24 -20.07
C MET A 30 -11.76 24.69 -20.53
N ASP A 31 -12.20 25.70 -19.76
CA ASP A 31 -11.95 27.11 -20.09
C ASP A 31 -10.50 27.53 -19.84
N PHE A 32 -9.82 26.93 -18.86
CA PHE A 32 -8.40 27.14 -18.62
C PHE A 32 -7.55 26.64 -19.80
N PHE A 33 -7.80 25.41 -20.26
CA PHE A 33 -7.10 24.83 -21.41
C PHE A 33 -7.38 25.59 -22.70
N ARG A 34 -8.61 26.05 -22.91
CA ARG A 34 -8.96 26.85 -24.10
C ARG A 34 -8.22 28.19 -24.12
N LYS A 35 -8.03 28.82 -22.96
CA LYS A 35 -7.39 30.14 -22.84
C LYS A 35 -5.86 30.09 -22.95
N HIS A 36 -5.22 28.97 -22.59
CA HIS A 36 -3.76 28.82 -22.55
C HIS A 36 -3.20 27.87 -23.62
N ARG A 37 -4.05 27.37 -24.53
CA ARG A 37 -3.71 26.39 -25.58
C ARG A 37 -2.48 26.76 -26.42
N ALA A 38 -2.33 28.03 -26.77
CA ALA A 38 -1.19 28.50 -27.56
C ALA A 38 0.14 28.45 -26.78
N GLY A 39 0.13 28.81 -25.49
CA GLY A 39 1.32 28.75 -24.64
C GLY A 39 1.77 27.31 -24.34
N ILE A 40 0.82 26.41 -24.11
CA ILE A 40 1.08 24.98 -23.89
C ILE A 40 1.69 24.34 -25.15
N LEU A 41 1.18 24.67 -26.34
CA LEU A 41 1.72 24.14 -27.60
C LEU A 41 3.16 24.61 -27.85
N ILE A 42 3.49 25.84 -27.48
CA ILE A 42 4.86 26.40 -27.60
C ILE A 42 5.81 25.66 -26.66
N VAL A 43 5.43 25.42 -25.41
CA VAL A 43 6.27 24.69 -24.44
C VAL A 43 6.51 23.25 -24.87
N LEU A 44 5.47 22.55 -25.33
CA LEU A 44 5.60 21.18 -25.85
C LEU A 44 6.48 21.11 -27.09
N THR A 45 6.34 22.07 -28.02
CA THR A 45 7.17 22.13 -29.23
C THR A 45 8.63 22.39 -28.87
N PHE A 46 8.90 23.28 -27.92
CA PHE A 46 10.26 23.54 -27.43
C PHE A 46 10.88 22.30 -26.79
N PHE A 47 10.12 21.56 -25.97
CA PHE A 47 10.58 20.33 -25.34
C PHE A 47 10.88 19.23 -26.38
N CYS A 48 10.05 19.07 -27.41
CA CYS A 48 10.31 18.14 -28.51
C CYS A 48 11.58 18.50 -29.30
N VAL A 49 11.84 19.79 -29.56
CA VAL A 49 13.06 20.23 -30.26
C VAL A 49 14.32 19.96 -29.41
N VAL A 50 14.25 20.14 -28.10
CA VAL A 50 15.36 19.80 -27.18
C VAL A 50 15.59 18.29 -27.15
N LEU A 51 14.54 17.47 -27.05
CA LEU A 51 14.66 16.01 -27.06
C LEU A 51 15.23 15.47 -28.39
N LEU A 52 14.81 16.03 -29.53
CA LEU A 52 15.32 15.63 -30.84
C LEU A 52 16.76 16.08 -31.08
N SER A 53 17.18 17.21 -30.52
CA SER A 53 18.56 17.69 -30.65
C SER A 53 19.53 16.94 -29.73
N VAL A 54 19.14 16.63 -28.49
CA VAL A 54 19.96 15.82 -27.57
C VAL A 54 20.00 14.35 -28.02
N GLY A 55 18.85 13.77 -28.38
CA GLY A 55 18.78 12.40 -28.88
C GLY A 55 19.50 12.21 -30.21
N GLY A 56 19.42 13.20 -31.10
CA GLY A 56 20.16 13.20 -32.36
C GLY A 56 21.68 13.26 -32.16
N TRP A 57 22.15 14.01 -31.16
CA TRP A 57 23.57 14.11 -30.83
C TRP A 57 24.12 12.79 -30.26
N LEU A 58 23.37 12.15 -29.35
CA LEU A 58 23.72 10.83 -28.80
C LEU A 58 23.74 9.72 -29.87
N LEU A 59 22.84 9.76 -30.85
CA LEU A 59 22.83 8.82 -31.97
C LEU A 59 24.05 8.99 -32.88
N ILE A 60 24.47 10.24 -33.12
CA ILE A 60 25.66 10.54 -33.93
C ILE A 60 26.94 10.05 -33.24
N ASP A 61 27.04 10.19 -31.93
CA ASP A 61 28.18 9.67 -31.15
C ASP A 61 28.18 8.13 -31.13
N TRP A 62 27.01 7.50 -31.01
CA TRP A 62 26.89 6.03 -31.11
C TRP A 62 27.28 5.48 -32.49
N LEU A 63 26.96 6.20 -33.58
CA LEU A 63 27.36 5.83 -34.94
C LEU A 63 28.87 6.02 -35.21
N LYS A 64 29.55 6.86 -34.43
CA LYS A 64 30.99 7.15 -34.57
C LYS A 64 31.88 6.32 -33.65
N ALA A 65 31.29 5.52 -32.74
CA ALA A 65 32.05 4.64 -31.87
C ALA A 65 32.78 3.56 -32.70
N PRO A 66 34.10 3.32 -32.49
CA PRO A 66 34.90 2.51 -33.42
C PRO A 66 34.67 0.99 -33.43
N ASP A 67 33.82 0.43 -32.57
CA ASP A 67 33.69 -1.03 -32.43
C ASP A 67 32.23 -1.47 -32.46
N HIS A 68 31.68 -1.66 -33.66
CA HIS A 68 30.46 -2.44 -33.85
C HIS A 68 30.84 -3.80 -34.44
N PRO A 69 30.41 -4.94 -33.84
CA PRO A 69 30.75 -6.26 -34.33
C PRO A 69 30.01 -6.54 -35.64
N THR A 70 30.73 -6.53 -36.76
CA THR A 70 30.24 -7.02 -38.05
C THR A 70 30.01 -8.53 -37.98
N ALA A 71 28.76 -8.93 -38.17
CA ALA A 71 28.38 -10.29 -38.52
C ALA A 71 29.11 -10.70 -39.81
N THR A 72 30.05 -11.63 -39.69
CA THR A 72 30.77 -12.21 -40.83
C THR A 72 30.20 -13.58 -41.12
N THR A 73 29.49 -13.69 -42.23
CA THR A 73 29.18 -14.95 -42.90
C THR A 73 30.43 -15.46 -43.61
N ALA A 74 30.87 -16.67 -43.25
CA ALA A 74 31.83 -17.43 -44.05
C ALA A 74 31.38 -18.89 -44.08
N SER A 75 30.97 -19.32 -45.27
CA SER A 75 30.79 -20.71 -45.67
C SER A 75 32.16 -21.32 -45.93
N ASP A 76 32.45 -22.49 -45.35
CA ASP A 76 33.34 -23.45 -45.97
C ASP A 76 32.96 -24.88 -45.60
N HIS A 77 32.76 -25.71 -46.62
CA HIS A 77 32.58 -27.15 -46.54
C HIS A 77 33.96 -27.81 -46.50
N SER A 78 34.27 -28.60 -45.46
CA SER A 78 34.99 -29.87 -45.64
C SER A 78 35.08 -30.70 -44.35
N SER A 79 34.72 -31.97 -44.49
CA SER A 79 35.25 -33.15 -43.79
C SER A 79 34.83 -33.39 -42.33
N ALA A 80 33.93 -34.37 -42.20
CA ALA A 80 33.54 -35.03 -40.98
C ALA A 80 34.74 -35.57 -40.19
N THR A 81 34.87 -35.10 -38.96
CA THR A 81 35.52 -35.82 -37.86
C THR A 81 34.62 -35.62 -36.65
N THR A 82 34.14 -36.73 -36.09
CA THR A 82 33.26 -36.77 -34.91
C THR A 82 33.98 -36.15 -33.71
N VAL A 83 33.74 -34.88 -33.45
CA VAL A 83 34.04 -34.23 -32.17
C VAL A 83 32.81 -34.43 -31.28
N SER A 84 33.01 -35.12 -30.16
CA SER A 84 32.01 -35.25 -29.11
C SER A 84 31.57 -33.87 -28.65
N ASP A 85 30.30 -33.57 -28.84
CA ASP A 85 29.59 -32.40 -28.34
C ASP A 85 29.66 -32.38 -26.79
N SER A 86 30.64 -31.67 -26.24
CA SER A 86 30.65 -31.27 -24.84
C SER A 86 30.02 -29.88 -24.70
N ARG A 87 28.74 -29.77 -25.06
CA ARG A 87 27.89 -28.74 -24.45
C ARG A 87 27.89 -29.03 -22.95
N GLY A 88 28.62 -28.21 -22.20
CA GLY A 88 28.52 -28.18 -20.75
C GLY A 88 27.05 -28.02 -20.34
N PRO A 89 26.66 -28.49 -19.14
CA PRO A 89 25.28 -28.35 -18.69
C PRO A 89 24.86 -26.89 -18.83
N ASP A 90 23.67 -26.67 -19.39
CA ASP A 90 23.04 -25.36 -19.47
C ASP A 90 22.90 -24.82 -18.04
N ILE A 91 23.83 -23.95 -17.64
CA ILE A 91 23.85 -23.37 -16.29
C ILE A 91 22.92 -22.16 -16.31
N THR A 92 21.61 -22.42 -16.37
CA THR A 92 20.64 -21.39 -15.98
C THR A 92 20.93 -21.05 -14.51
N PRO A 93 21.15 -19.76 -14.15
CA PRO A 93 21.32 -19.38 -12.76
C PRO A 93 20.15 -19.93 -11.94
N ALA A 94 20.43 -20.41 -10.72
CA ALA A 94 19.36 -20.79 -9.81
C ALA A 94 18.43 -19.58 -9.59
N PRO A 95 17.10 -19.79 -9.50
CA PRO A 95 16.17 -18.72 -9.17
C PRO A 95 16.59 -17.99 -7.89
N LEU A 96 16.35 -16.68 -7.85
CA LEU A 96 16.60 -15.90 -6.64
C LEU A 96 15.62 -16.34 -5.53
N PRO A 97 15.96 -16.11 -4.24
CA PRO A 97 15.20 -16.68 -3.13
C PRO A 97 13.73 -16.25 -3.03
N LEU A 98 13.36 -15.10 -3.59
CA LEU A 98 11.98 -14.59 -3.65
C LEU A 98 11.42 -14.56 -5.09
N ASP A 99 12.03 -15.30 -6.02
CA ASP A 99 11.52 -15.41 -7.40
C ASP A 99 10.06 -15.88 -7.42
N GLY A 100 9.21 -15.21 -8.20
CA GLY A 100 7.78 -15.49 -8.29
C GLY A 100 6.94 -14.99 -7.11
N LYS A 101 7.52 -14.29 -6.13
CA LYS A 101 6.78 -13.67 -5.02
C LYS A 101 6.46 -12.23 -5.33
N ILE A 102 5.26 -11.79 -4.94
CA ILE A 102 4.80 -10.40 -5.09
C ILE A 102 4.61 -9.80 -3.71
N ILE A 103 5.17 -8.61 -3.48
CA ILE A 103 5.12 -7.93 -2.19
C ILE A 103 4.58 -6.53 -2.39
N PHE A 104 3.42 -6.26 -1.79
CA PHE A 104 2.90 -4.90 -1.68
C PHE A 104 3.59 -4.18 -0.52
N LEU A 105 4.23 -3.06 -0.81
CA LEU A 105 4.75 -2.12 0.19
C LEU A 105 3.90 -0.87 0.20
N ASP A 106 3.16 -0.69 1.28
CA ASP A 106 2.32 0.46 1.51
C ASP A 106 3.04 1.48 2.40
N ALA A 107 3.55 2.57 1.82
CA ALA A 107 4.12 3.66 2.62
C ALA A 107 2.99 4.49 3.24
N GLY A 108 2.77 4.39 4.55
CA GLY A 108 1.71 5.09 5.27
C GLY A 108 1.69 6.60 5.00
N HIS A 109 0.51 7.23 5.09
CA HIS A 109 0.29 8.67 4.90
C HIS A 109 0.69 9.17 3.49
N GLY A 110 0.99 10.47 3.34
CA GLY A 110 1.43 11.10 2.09
C GLY A 110 0.63 12.35 1.71
N GLY A 111 1.24 13.24 0.93
CA GLY A 111 0.61 14.48 0.49
C GLY A 111 0.33 15.41 1.66
N TYR A 112 -0.94 15.79 1.87
CA TYR A 112 -1.32 16.66 2.99
C TYR A 112 -1.48 15.90 4.31
N ASP A 113 -1.50 14.58 4.28
CA ASP A 113 -1.46 13.74 5.49
C ASP A 113 0.00 13.53 5.89
N ASN A 114 0.45 14.22 6.93
CA ASN A 114 1.82 14.11 7.45
C ASN A 114 2.03 12.84 8.29
N GLY A 115 0.95 12.15 8.66
CA GLY A 115 0.95 11.26 9.81
C GLY A 115 1.35 12.00 11.08
N CYS A 116 2.05 11.32 11.97
CA CYS A 116 2.62 11.94 13.15
C CYS A 116 3.69 12.98 12.76
N ASN A 117 3.74 14.10 13.48
CA ASN A 117 4.72 15.16 13.22
C ASN A 117 5.33 15.73 14.51
N TYR A 118 6.65 15.98 14.53
CA TYR A 118 7.35 16.58 15.67
C TYR A 118 8.54 17.49 15.29
N PRO A 119 8.70 18.70 15.87
CA PRO A 119 7.72 19.42 16.70
C PRO A 119 6.43 19.74 15.89
N GLU A 120 5.42 20.37 16.50
CA GLU A 120 4.19 20.71 15.77
C GLU A 120 4.43 21.78 14.66
N ASP A 121 5.52 22.55 14.74
CA ASP A 121 5.87 23.68 13.85
C ASP A 121 7.25 23.52 13.15
N ASP A 122 7.38 24.03 11.90
CA ASP A 122 8.48 23.87 10.92
C ASP A 122 9.95 24.11 11.41
N PRO A 123 10.98 23.31 11.00
CA PRO A 123 10.93 22.02 10.29
C PRO A 123 10.91 20.81 11.22
N VAL A 124 10.18 19.81 10.76
CA VAL A 124 9.48 18.83 11.60
C VAL A 124 9.68 17.44 11.00
N TYR A 125 10.07 16.47 11.82
CA TYR A 125 10.01 15.05 11.47
C TYR A 125 8.57 14.70 11.10
N LYS A 126 8.33 14.19 9.89
CA LYS A 126 7.00 13.76 9.43
C LYS A 126 7.01 12.29 9.11
N GLU A 127 6.05 11.57 9.66
CA GLU A 127 5.92 10.13 9.50
C GLU A 127 5.87 9.71 8.04
N LYS A 128 5.11 10.44 7.21
CA LYS A 128 5.00 10.17 5.77
C LYS A 128 6.35 10.13 5.03
N GLU A 129 7.31 10.95 5.46
CA GLU A 129 8.61 11.07 4.80
C GLU A 129 9.49 9.88 5.20
N PHE A 130 9.47 9.49 6.47
CA PHE A 130 10.22 8.35 6.97
C PHE A 130 9.63 7.01 6.48
N ASN A 131 8.30 6.86 6.49
CA ASN A 131 7.61 5.69 5.94
C ASN A 131 7.99 5.46 4.46
N LEU A 132 8.06 6.54 3.66
CA LEU A 132 8.45 6.44 2.25
C LEU A 132 9.92 6.04 2.09
N GLN A 133 10.82 6.59 2.91
CA GLN A 133 12.25 6.24 2.85
C GLN A 133 12.48 4.75 3.14
N ILE A 134 11.85 4.23 4.19
CA ILE A 134 11.95 2.81 4.56
C ILE A 134 11.36 1.93 3.47
N ALA A 135 10.17 2.25 2.96
CA ALA A 135 9.51 1.46 1.93
C ALA A 135 10.30 1.44 0.60
N ILE A 136 10.90 2.56 0.19
CA ILE A 136 11.78 2.62 -0.98
C ILE A 136 13.03 1.76 -0.79
N GLU A 137 13.63 1.78 0.40
CA GLU A 137 14.83 1.00 0.68
C GLU A 137 14.51 -0.50 0.78
N ALA A 138 13.40 -0.87 1.43
CA ALA A 138 12.90 -2.24 1.49
C ALA A 138 12.59 -2.78 0.08
N LYS A 139 11.97 -1.96 -0.79
CA LYS A 139 11.74 -2.32 -2.19
C LYS A 139 13.03 -2.75 -2.89
N LYS A 140 14.10 -1.96 -2.80
CA LYS A 140 15.38 -2.27 -3.45
C LYS A 140 15.94 -3.62 -2.98
N GLN A 141 15.87 -3.88 -1.68
CA GLN A 141 16.43 -5.10 -1.10
C GLN A 141 15.59 -6.33 -1.43
N LEU A 142 14.27 -6.22 -1.41
CA LEU A 142 13.35 -7.27 -1.84
C LEU A 142 13.51 -7.60 -3.33
N GLU A 143 13.64 -6.60 -4.20
CA GLU A 143 13.89 -6.81 -5.63
C GLU A 143 15.25 -7.46 -5.88
N ALA A 144 16.28 -7.14 -5.09
CA ALA A 144 17.58 -7.81 -5.15
C ALA A 144 17.50 -9.31 -4.77
N LEU A 145 16.47 -9.70 -4.00
CA LEU A 145 16.16 -11.10 -3.68
C LEU A 145 15.20 -11.75 -4.69
N GLY A 146 14.75 -11.03 -5.73
CA GLY A 146 13.93 -11.57 -6.82
C GLY A 146 12.43 -11.34 -6.71
N ALA A 147 11.94 -10.70 -5.65
CA ALA A 147 10.52 -10.39 -5.54
C ALA A 147 10.09 -9.29 -6.53
N GLU A 148 8.87 -9.38 -7.03
CA GLU A 148 8.17 -8.24 -7.62
C GLU A 148 7.62 -7.36 -6.49
N VAL A 149 8.01 -6.08 -6.46
CA VAL A 149 7.57 -5.16 -5.41
C VAL A 149 6.69 -4.06 -5.98
N ILE A 150 5.46 -4.02 -5.50
CA ILE A 150 4.44 -3.02 -5.86
C ILE A 150 4.29 -2.05 -4.71
N MET A 151 4.44 -0.75 -4.95
CA MET A 151 4.23 0.26 -3.92
C MET A 151 2.90 0.98 -4.13
N THR A 152 2.15 1.23 -3.06
CA THR A 152 0.91 2.03 -3.15
C THR A 152 1.21 3.46 -3.59
N ARG A 153 2.29 4.05 -3.09
CA ARG A 153 2.86 5.32 -3.55
C ARG A 153 4.38 5.26 -3.65
N THR A 154 4.95 5.98 -4.62
CA THR A 154 6.40 6.09 -4.82
C THR A 154 6.92 7.52 -4.61
N ASP A 155 6.01 8.45 -4.31
CA ASP A 155 6.28 9.85 -4.02
C ASP A 155 5.41 10.34 -2.84
N ASP A 156 5.41 11.65 -2.60
CA ASP A 156 4.60 12.30 -1.56
C ASP A 156 3.14 12.51 -1.99
N SER A 157 2.55 11.54 -2.67
CA SER A 157 1.12 11.54 -2.99
C SER A 157 0.28 11.06 -1.82
N PHE A 158 -0.87 11.67 -1.62
CA PHE A 158 -1.88 11.18 -0.68
C PHE A 158 -2.66 10.01 -1.29
N ILE A 159 -2.77 8.91 -0.54
CA ILE A 159 -3.70 7.81 -0.82
C ILE A 159 -4.43 7.50 0.47
N SER A 160 -5.77 7.54 0.44
CA SER A 160 -6.56 7.26 1.63
C SER A 160 -6.45 5.82 2.06
N ILE A 161 -6.66 5.61 3.35
CA ILE A 161 -6.68 4.29 4.00
C ILE A 161 -7.59 3.28 3.27
N TYR A 162 -8.72 3.71 2.71
CA TYR A 162 -9.65 2.85 1.97
C TYR A 162 -9.30 2.68 0.48
N ALA A 163 -8.60 3.65 -0.13
CA ALA A 163 -8.13 3.51 -1.50
C ALA A 163 -6.97 2.51 -1.62
N ARG A 164 -6.13 2.37 -0.58
CA ARG A 164 -5.02 1.41 -0.54
C ARG A 164 -5.47 -0.05 -0.78
N PRO A 165 -6.39 -0.63 0.01
CA PRO A 165 -6.89 -1.98 -0.25
C PRO A 165 -7.68 -2.07 -1.56
N ALA A 166 -8.42 -1.02 -1.96
CA ALA A 166 -9.12 -1.02 -3.25
C ALA A 166 -8.15 -1.12 -4.46
N LEU A 167 -6.96 -0.52 -4.39
CA LEU A 167 -5.91 -0.70 -5.40
C LEU A 167 -5.37 -2.14 -5.41
N VAL A 168 -5.19 -2.75 -4.23
CA VAL A 168 -4.79 -4.16 -4.11
C VAL A 168 -5.83 -5.08 -4.74
N HIS A 169 -7.12 -4.86 -4.45
CA HIS A 169 -8.22 -5.62 -5.05
C HIS A 169 -8.23 -5.56 -6.58
N LEU A 170 -8.05 -4.36 -7.14
CA LEU A 170 -7.98 -4.18 -8.60
C LEU A 170 -6.79 -4.93 -9.20
N PHE A 171 -5.63 -4.88 -8.53
CA PHE A 171 -4.47 -5.67 -8.94
C PHE A 171 -4.76 -7.17 -8.90
N CYS A 172 -5.32 -7.68 -7.79
CA CYS A 172 -5.63 -9.11 -7.66
C CYS A 172 -6.61 -9.58 -8.74
N LEU A 173 -7.63 -8.78 -9.07
CA LEU A 173 -8.55 -9.08 -10.17
C LEU A 173 -7.84 -9.17 -11.53
N ASP A 174 -6.94 -8.23 -11.82
CA ASP A 174 -6.13 -8.24 -13.04
C ASP A 174 -5.19 -9.46 -13.06
N TYR A 175 -4.47 -9.69 -11.98
CA TYR A 175 -3.56 -10.83 -11.81
C TYR A 175 -4.28 -12.17 -12.02
N LEU A 176 -5.40 -12.38 -11.34
CA LEU A 176 -6.21 -13.59 -11.46
C LEU A 176 -6.70 -13.78 -12.90
N LYS A 177 -7.12 -12.69 -13.56
CA LYS A 177 -7.64 -12.74 -14.94
C LYS A 177 -6.54 -13.08 -15.94
N GLU A 178 -5.40 -12.40 -15.86
CA GLU A 178 -4.27 -12.57 -16.75
C GLU A 178 -3.66 -13.98 -16.65
N ASN A 179 -3.73 -14.58 -15.46
CA ASN A 179 -3.24 -15.94 -15.21
C ASN A 179 -4.32 -17.03 -15.38
N GLY A 180 -5.54 -16.68 -15.82
CA GLY A 180 -6.61 -17.65 -16.02
C GLY A 180 -7.13 -18.31 -14.73
N LEU A 181 -6.93 -17.65 -13.59
CA LEU A 181 -7.32 -18.08 -12.25
C LEU A 181 -8.63 -17.41 -11.76
N LEU A 182 -9.12 -16.39 -12.46
CA LEU A 182 -10.33 -15.66 -12.07
C LEU A 182 -11.58 -16.55 -12.23
N SER A 183 -12.09 -17.06 -11.11
CA SER A 183 -13.26 -17.96 -11.09
C SER A 183 -14.54 -17.29 -10.56
N ILE A 184 -14.83 -16.09 -11.04
CA ILE A 184 -16.08 -15.36 -10.77
C ILE A 184 -16.80 -15.01 -12.08
N SER A 185 -18.10 -14.69 -12.00
CA SER A 185 -18.86 -14.27 -13.19
C SER A 185 -18.38 -12.92 -13.72
N ALA A 186 -18.52 -12.67 -15.02
CA ALA A 186 -18.18 -11.36 -15.62
C ALA A 186 -19.00 -10.21 -15.01
N ASP A 187 -20.24 -10.47 -14.59
CA ASP A 187 -21.09 -9.48 -13.93
C ASP A 187 -20.58 -9.18 -12.50
N THR A 188 -20.12 -10.20 -11.77
CA THR A 188 -19.47 -10.05 -10.45
C THR A 188 -18.17 -9.25 -10.59
N GLU A 189 -17.31 -9.60 -11.55
CA GLU A 189 -16.07 -8.86 -11.85
C GLU A 189 -16.36 -7.37 -12.11
N MET A 190 -17.38 -7.08 -12.93
CA MET A 190 -17.77 -5.71 -13.27
C MET A 190 -18.22 -4.92 -12.04
N ARG A 191 -19.08 -5.50 -11.19
CA ARG A 191 -19.57 -4.85 -9.96
C ARG A 191 -18.45 -4.60 -8.97
N LEU A 192 -17.54 -5.56 -8.79
CA LEU A 192 -16.36 -5.41 -7.94
C LEU A 192 -15.49 -4.25 -8.41
N ARG A 193 -15.13 -4.21 -9.69
CA ARG A 193 -14.30 -3.14 -10.25
C ARG A 193 -14.95 -1.77 -10.11
N GLU A 194 -16.25 -1.67 -10.38
CA GLU A 194 -16.99 -0.42 -10.19
C GLU A 194 -16.97 0.01 -8.72
N GLY A 195 -17.22 -0.92 -7.80
CA GLY A 195 -17.16 -0.66 -6.35
C GLY A 195 -15.78 -0.17 -5.89
N MET A 196 -14.69 -0.81 -6.33
CA MET A 196 -13.32 -0.40 -5.98
C MET A 196 -12.96 0.97 -6.55
N ASN A 197 -13.34 1.25 -7.80
CA ASN A 197 -13.13 2.56 -8.40
C ASN A 197 -13.93 3.66 -7.69
N GLN A 198 -15.16 3.36 -7.26
CA GLN A 198 -15.96 4.29 -6.45
C GLN A 198 -15.31 4.52 -5.07
N ALA A 199 -14.82 3.48 -4.41
CA ALA A 199 -14.09 3.63 -3.15
C ALA A 199 -12.87 4.54 -3.33
N ILE A 200 -12.05 4.32 -4.36
CA ILE A 200 -10.90 5.19 -4.67
C ILE A 200 -11.37 6.63 -4.92
N GLN A 201 -12.40 6.83 -5.73
CA GLN A 201 -12.89 8.15 -6.11
C GLN A 201 -13.45 8.93 -4.91
N ILE A 202 -14.30 8.30 -4.10
CA ILE A 202 -14.96 8.95 -2.95
C ILE A 202 -13.94 9.29 -1.85
N ASN A 203 -12.92 8.44 -1.67
CA ASN A 203 -11.89 8.65 -0.65
C ASN A 203 -10.66 9.44 -1.20
N SER A 204 -10.80 10.21 -2.29
CA SER A 204 -9.67 10.89 -2.96
C SER A 204 -9.40 12.34 -2.49
N THR A 205 -10.29 12.95 -1.70
CA THR A 205 -10.25 14.41 -1.45
C THR A 205 -9.70 14.84 -0.09
N ASP A 206 -9.93 14.09 0.99
CA ASP A 206 -9.41 14.36 2.34
C ASP A 206 -9.19 13.05 3.15
N ILE A 207 -8.45 13.09 4.27
CA ILE A 207 -8.10 11.92 5.12
C ILE A 207 -9.36 11.17 5.61
N SER A 208 -10.48 11.89 5.75
CA SER A 208 -11.78 11.40 6.20
C SER A 208 -12.83 11.31 5.08
N ALA A 209 -12.46 11.63 3.83
CA ALA A 209 -13.40 11.66 2.73
C ALA A 209 -13.88 10.25 2.49
N GLY A 210 -15.20 10.04 2.52
CA GLY A 210 -15.82 8.74 2.28
C GLY A 210 -16.05 7.93 3.53
N CYS A 211 -15.01 7.62 4.32
CA CYS A 211 -15.06 6.60 5.39
C CYS A 211 -15.72 5.27 4.95
N MET A 212 -15.82 5.05 3.64
CA MET A 212 -16.52 3.94 3.02
C MET A 212 -15.49 3.18 2.21
N GLY A 213 -14.96 2.15 2.86
CA GLY A 213 -14.19 1.10 2.23
C GLY A 213 -15.07 0.05 1.57
N ALA A 214 -14.46 -1.05 1.14
CA ALA A 214 -15.18 -2.16 0.51
C ALA A 214 -16.24 -2.77 1.44
N MET A 215 -16.03 -2.67 2.76
CA MET A 215 -16.95 -3.12 3.81
C MET A 215 -18.06 -2.12 4.18
N VAL A 216 -17.96 -0.85 3.77
CA VAL A 216 -18.99 0.20 4.02
C VAL A 216 -19.52 0.23 5.48
N GLY A 217 -18.65 0.03 6.47
CA GLY A 217 -19.04 -0.08 7.88
C GLY A 217 -18.70 -1.47 8.44
N SER A 218 -19.70 -2.36 8.50
CA SER A 218 -19.57 -3.73 9.01
C SER A 218 -20.03 -4.78 7.99
N GLY A 219 -19.30 -5.89 7.92
CA GLY A 219 -19.62 -7.03 7.05
C GLY A 219 -19.21 -6.84 5.60
N PHE A 220 -19.55 -7.82 4.77
CA PHE A 220 -19.13 -7.86 3.37
C PHE A 220 -20.34 -8.11 2.45
N SER A 221 -20.28 -7.57 1.23
CA SER A 221 -21.18 -8.01 0.16
C SER A 221 -20.78 -9.41 -0.32
N ASP A 222 -21.72 -10.16 -0.91
CA ASP A 222 -21.43 -11.49 -1.45
C ASP A 222 -20.36 -11.43 -2.56
N ASP A 223 -20.37 -10.38 -3.39
CA ASP A 223 -19.34 -10.16 -4.40
C ASP A 223 -17.94 -10.01 -3.77
N LEU A 224 -17.84 -9.21 -2.70
CA LEU A 224 -16.58 -8.99 -1.99
C LEU A 224 -16.11 -10.26 -1.29
N ILE A 225 -17.03 -11.05 -0.75
CA ILE A 225 -16.73 -12.37 -0.17
C ILE A 225 -16.06 -13.28 -1.21
N GLU A 226 -16.61 -13.36 -2.43
CA GLU A 226 -16.02 -14.15 -3.53
C GLU A 226 -14.61 -13.64 -3.90
N LEU A 227 -14.40 -12.32 -3.93
CA LEU A 227 -13.07 -11.76 -4.22
C LEU A 227 -12.05 -12.08 -3.12
N LEU A 228 -12.42 -11.87 -1.86
CA LEU A 228 -11.57 -12.19 -0.71
C LEU A 228 -11.22 -13.68 -0.67
N GLU A 229 -12.09 -14.56 -1.17
CA GLU A 229 -11.81 -16.00 -1.29
C GLU A 229 -10.71 -16.30 -2.30
N LEU A 230 -10.73 -15.59 -3.44
CA LEU A 230 -9.70 -15.71 -4.45
C LEU A 230 -8.36 -15.13 -4.01
N GLU A 231 -8.38 -13.96 -3.38
CA GLU A 231 -7.18 -13.32 -2.84
C GLU A 231 -6.51 -14.18 -1.78
N TYR A 232 -7.29 -14.86 -0.94
CA TYR A 232 -6.75 -15.76 0.07
C TYR A 232 -5.95 -16.94 -0.52
N GLN A 233 -6.25 -17.36 -1.76
CA GLN A 233 -5.49 -18.40 -2.47
C GLN A 233 -4.17 -17.89 -3.07
N LEU A 234 -3.93 -16.57 -3.10
CA LEU A 234 -2.70 -15.97 -3.61
C LEU A 234 -1.63 -16.01 -2.52
N ASP A 235 -1.14 -17.21 -2.21
CA ASP A 235 -0.20 -17.42 -1.12
C ASP A 235 1.17 -16.77 -1.33
N HIS A 236 1.56 -16.61 -2.59
CA HIS A 236 2.76 -15.93 -3.07
C HIS A 236 2.66 -14.41 -3.11
N ILE A 237 1.53 -13.83 -2.68
CA ILE A 237 1.33 -12.38 -2.59
C ILE A 237 1.06 -11.98 -1.13
N ILE A 238 1.83 -11.01 -0.63
CA ILE A 238 1.65 -10.44 0.71
C ILE A 238 1.56 -8.92 0.67
N PHE A 239 0.99 -8.34 1.73
CA PHE A 239 0.86 -6.90 1.92
C PHE A 239 1.52 -6.43 3.22
N ILE A 240 2.34 -5.39 3.13
CA ILE A 240 3.04 -4.81 4.26
C ILE A 240 2.83 -3.30 4.23
N SER A 241 2.16 -2.76 5.25
CA SER A 241 2.07 -1.32 5.47
C SER A 241 3.16 -0.84 6.42
N VAL A 242 3.85 0.25 6.08
CA VAL A 242 4.98 0.80 6.82
C VAL A 242 4.55 2.11 7.49
N HIS A 243 4.60 2.11 8.81
CA HIS A 243 4.23 3.20 9.71
C HIS A 243 5.24 3.42 10.82
N ASN A 244 5.10 4.54 11.52
CA ASN A 244 5.82 4.81 12.75
C ASN A 244 4.90 5.46 13.78
N ASN A 245 4.99 4.97 15.02
CA ASN A 245 4.05 5.28 16.06
C ASN A 245 4.15 6.72 16.55
N TRP A 246 3.10 7.11 17.25
CA TRP A 246 3.14 8.18 18.23
C TRP A 246 2.38 7.77 19.49
N GLY A 247 2.82 8.28 20.64
CA GLY A 247 2.09 8.09 21.89
C GLY A 247 2.35 9.20 22.90
N SER A 248 1.33 9.48 23.72
CA SER A 248 1.42 10.47 24.81
C SER A 248 2.47 10.14 25.87
N ASN A 249 2.78 8.85 26.05
CA ASN A 249 3.93 8.42 26.83
C ASN A 249 5.19 8.45 25.96
N THR A 250 5.94 9.56 26.04
CA THR A 250 7.17 9.81 25.28
C THR A 250 8.33 8.87 25.62
N LYS A 251 8.16 7.96 26.59
CA LYS A 251 9.15 6.91 26.91
C LYS A 251 8.99 5.64 26.08
N ARG A 252 7.85 5.44 25.41
CA ARG A 252 7.68 4.29 24.49
C ARG A 252 8.66 4.44 23.34
N HIS A 253 9.26 3.35 22.91
CA HIS A 253 10.24 3.33 21.83
C HIS A 253 10.21 1.98 21.13
N GLY A 254 10.85 1.92 19.97
CA GLY A 254 11.06 0.68 19.23
C GLY A 254 9.86 0.22 18.42
N THR A 255 9.95 -1.02 17.93
CA THR A 255 9.04 -1.59 16.93
C THR A 255 7.91 -2.43 17.53
N ALA A 256 6.77 -2.46 16.85
CA ALA A 256 5.73 -3.46 16.98
C ALA A 256 5.19 -3.82 15.58
N VAL A 257 4.62 -5.02 15.44
CA VAL A 257 3.94 -5.44 14.20
C VAL A 257 2.49 -5.72 14.47
N TYR A 258 1.63 -4.99 13.78
CA TYR A 258 0.19 -5.11 13.85
C TYR A 258 -0.35 -6.06 12.78
N TYR A 259 -1.35 -6.83 13.14
CA TYR A 259 -2.03 -7.76 12.25
C TYR A 259 -3.50 -7.91 12.64
N VAL A 260 -4.33 -8.41 11.73
CA VAL A 260 -5.76 -8.62 12.00
C VAL A 260 -6.06 -10.08 12.28
N THR A 261 -6.99 -10.31 13.20
CA THR A 261 -7.68 -11.58 13.43
C THR A 261 -9.19 -11.37 13.34
N ASP A 262 -9.95 -12.44 13.08
CA ASP A 262 -11.42 -12.41 13.15
C ASP A 262 -11.90 -11.79 14.46
N GLU A 263 -11.34 -12.23 15.60
CA GLU A 263 -11.66 -11.72 16.94
C GLU A 263 -11.47 -10.20 17.02
N SER A 264 -10.32 -9.68 16.58
CA SER A 264 -10.01 -8.25 16.67
C SER A 264 -10.98 -7.37 15.88
N ILE A 265 -11.47 -7.88 14.74
CA ILE A 265 -12.39 -7.15 13.88
C ILE A 265 -13.79 -7.24 14.45
N ILE A 266 -14.26 -8.44 14.79
CA ILE A 266 -15.59 -8.67 15.38
C ILE A 266 -15.76 -7.84 16.64
N GLU A 267 -14.81 -7.91 17.59
CA GLU A 267 -14.88 -7.13 18.81
C GLU A 267 -14.96 -5.62 18.55
N SER A 268 -14.24 -5.13 17.54
CA SER A 268 -14.25 -3.73 17.16
C SER A 268 -15.54 -3.30 16.47
N GLU A 269 -16.06 -4.09 15.53
CA GLU A 269 -17.35 -3.84 14.87
C GLU A 269 -18.48 -3.87 15.90
N ASP A 270 -18.48 -4.85 16.81
CA ASP A 270 -19.44 -4.95 17.90
C ASP A 270 -19.47 -3.68 18.76
N ARG A 271 -18.29 -3.12 19.08
CA ARG A 271 -18.19 -1.86 19.82
C ARG A 271 -18.76 -0.69 19.02
N LEU A 272 -18.50 -0.62 17.71
CA LEU A 272 -19.00 0.44 16.83
C LEU A 272 -20.53 0.36 16.68
N ILE A 273 -21.06 -0.82 16.39
CA ILE A 273 -22.50 -1.08 16.21
C ILE A 273 -23.26 -0.82 17.52
N LYS A 274 -22.73 -1.25 18.67
CA LYS A 274 -23.32 -0.95 19.99
C LYS A 274 -23.37 0.55 20.29
N LYS A 275 -22.39 1.31 19.79
CA LYS A 275 -22.32 2.76 19.97
C LYS A 275 -23.27 3.50 19.03
N ASP A 276 -23.37 3.07 17.77
CA ASP A 276 -24.25 3.63 16.77
C ASP A 276 -24.70 2.55 15.77
N PRO A 277 -26.01 2.17 15.78
CA PRO A 277 -26.56 1.20 14.84
C PRO A 277 -26.40 1.58 13.36
N TYR A 278 -26.06 2.84 13.04
CA TYR A 278 -25.73 3.27 11.68
C TYR A 278 -24.59 2.44 11.04
N TYR A 279 -23.66 1.92 11.85
CA TYR A 279 -22.56 1.09 11.33
C TYR A 279 -22.99 -0.32 10.95
N ALA A 280 -24.18 -0.77 11.36
CA ALA A 280 -24.72 -2.06 10.94
C ALA A 280 -25.35 -1.93 9.55
N ASN A 281 -24.80 -2.66 8.58
CA ASN A 281 -25.41 -2.77 7.25
C ASN A 281 -26.26 -4.05 7.15
N PRO A 282 -27.60 -3.95 7.09
CA PRO A 282 -28.48 -5.12 7.08
C PRO A 282 -28.38 -5.95 5.79
N ASP A 283 -27.85 -5.37 4.72
CA ASP A 283 -27.66 -6.04 3.44
C ASP A 283 -26.32 -6.80 3.38
N TYR A 284 -25.43 -6.61 4.36
CA TYR A 284 -24.09 -7.20 4.37
C TYR A 284 -24.04 -8.41 5.29
N THR A 285 -23.28 -9.40 4.83
CA THR A 285 -23.11 -10.65 5.53
C THR A 285 -22.00 -10.48 6.57
N VAL A 286 -22.37 -10.54 7.85
CA VAL A 286 -21.46 -10.65 9.00
C VAL A 286 -21.25 -12.13 9.27
N ARG A 287 -20.02 -12.65 9.08
CA ARG A 287 -19.69 -14.04 9.41
C ARG A 287 -18.49 -14.07 10.34
N GLU A 288 -18.58 -14.88 11.40
CA GLU A 288 -17.56 -14.94 12.46
C GLU A 288 -16.15 -15.36 11.99
N HIS A 289 -16.02 -15.96 10.80
CA HIS A 289 -14.75 -16.53 10.32
C HIS A 289 -14.25 -15.87 9.01
N TYR A 290 -14.82 -14.72 8.63
CA TYR A 290 -14.54 -14.09 7.32
C TYR A 290 -13.60 -12.88 7.37
N TYR A 291 -13.42 -12.29 8.54
CA TYR A 291 -12.80 -10.98 8.69
C TYR A 291 -11.25 -11.02 8.66
N GLY A 292 -10.64 -12.20 8.84
CA GLY A 292 -9.19 -12.40 8.76
C GLY A 292 -8.85 -13.87 8.64
N ARG A 293 -9.24 -14.49 7.52
CA ARG A 293 -9.13 -15.92 7.26
C ARG A 293 -7.70 -16.41 7.44
N ASP A 294 -7.53 -17.08 8.56
CA ASP A 294 -6.29 -17.52 9.16
C ASP A 294 -5.41 -16.38 9.68
N GLY A 295 -5.85 -15.80 10.80
CA GLY A 295 -5.01 -14.97 11.65
C GLY A 295 -3.67 -15.63 11.99
N GLU A 296 -3.53 -16.97 11.86
CA GLU A 296 -2.24 -17.66 11.94
C GLU A 296 -1.30 -17.27 10.79
N ARG A 297 -1.78 -17.14 9.54
CA ARG A 297 -0.98 -16.68 8.39
C ARG A 297 -0.48 -15.25 8.60
N ASN A 298 -1.37 -14.34 9.01
CA ASN A 298 -1.02 -12.95 9.34
C ASN A 298 -0.06 -12.89 10.53
N ARG A 299 -0.32 -13.66 11.59
CA ARG A 299 0.54 -13.75 12.78
C ARG A 299 1.92 -14.31 12.45
N THR A 300 2.00 -15.29 11.57
CA THR A 300 3.26 -15.92 11.14
C THR A 300 4.09 -14.93 10.35
N LEU A 301 3.48 -14.22 9.40
CA LEU A 301 4.14 -13.11 8.68
C LEU A 301 4.62 -12.03 9.68
N ALA A 302 3.75 -11.63 10.60
CA ALA A 302 4.06 -10.61 11.61
C ALA A 302 5.25 -11.02 12.49
N ARG A 303 5.30 -12.29 12.93
CA ARG A 303 6.39 -12.84 13.74
C ARG A 303 7.72 -12.81 12.98
N PHE A 304 7.77 -13.32 11.75
CA PHE A 304 9.00 -13.33 10.97
C PHE A 304 9.51 -11.92 10.66
N LEU A 305 8.61 -10.98 10.36
CA LEU A 305 8.98 -9.58 10.16
C LEU A 305 9.52 -8.95 11.44
N HIS A 306 8.80 -9.07 12.56
CA HIS A 306 9.25 -8.52 13.84
C HIS A 306 10.65 -9.02 14.21
N ASP A 307 10.82 -10.34 14.27
CA ASP A 307 12.07 -10.95 14.73
C ASP A 307 13.25 -10.58 13.81
N SER A 308 13.01 -10.47 12.50
CA SER A 308 14.04 -10.09 11.53
C SER A 308 14.40 -8.60 11.58
N ILE A 309 13.41 -7.73 11.81
CA ILE A 309 13.61 -6.29 12.02
C ILE A 309 14.46 -6.06 13.26
N VAL A 310 14.11 -6.68 14.40
CA VAL A 310 14.88 -6.55 15.65
C VAL A 310 16.27 -7.16 15.52
N ALA A 311 16.43 -8.28 14.79
CA ALA A 311 17.75 -8.85 14.55
C ALA A 311 18.66 -7.93 13.71
N SER A 312 18.09 -7.20 12.74
CA SER A 312 18.85 -6.32 11.84
C SER A 312 19.09 -4.94 12.46
N ALA A 313 18.14 -4.42 13.24
CA ALA A 313 18.21 -3.17 13.99
C ALA A 313 17.91 -3.39 15.48
N PRO A 314 18.89 -3.89 16.27
CA PRO A 314 18.69 -4.18 17.70
C PRO A 314 18.26 -2.97 18.54
N GLU A 315 18.55 -1.76 18.09
CA GLU A 315 18.07 -0.50 18.65
C GLU A 315 16.54 -0.36 18.71
N LEU A 316 15.80 -1.11 17.89
CA LEU A 316 14.33 -1.11 17.86
C LEU A 316 13.71 -2.09 18.86
N ASN A 317 14.52 -2.92 19.52
CA ASN A 317 14.03 -3.86 20.52
C ASN A 317 13.48 -3.11 21.75
N ASN A 318 12.38 -3.58 22.31
CA ASN A 318 11.73 -2.94 23.45
C ASN A 318 10.94 -3.96 24.29
N ASP A 319 10.42 -3.51 25.44
CA ASP A 319 9.66 -4.36 26.38
C ASP A 319 8.13 -4.28 26.14
N LEU A 320 7.67 -3.68 25.04
CA LEU A 320 6.24 -3.64 24.66
C LEU A 320 5.87 -4.93 23.92
N PRO A 321 4.57 -5.22 23.72
CA PRO A 321 4.17 -6.38 22.94
C PRO A 321 4.68 -6.31 21.49
N ASP A 322 5.48 -7.29 21.09
CA ASP A 322 6.02 -7.45 19.72
C ASP A 322 4.92 -7.44 18.65
N LEU A 323 3.86 -8.22 18.89
CA LEU A 323 2.78 -8.47 17.96
C LEU A 323 1.47 -8.00 18.57
N VAL A 324 0.74 -7.16 17.84
CA VAL A 324 -0.48 -6.52 18.32
C VAL A 324 -1.62 -6.76 17.34
N THR A 325 -2.80 -7.11 17.87
CA THR A 325 -4.02 -7.25 17.06
C THR A 325 -4.88 -6.01 17.18
N ASP A 326 -5.32 -5.44 16.06
CA ASP A 326 -6.27 -4.32 16.03
C ASP A 326 -7.00 -4.26 14.68
N ASN A 327 -8.08 -3.47 14.60
CA ASN A 327 -8.96 -3.38 13.44
C ASN A 327 -8.53 -2.24 12.48
N PHE A 328 -7.46 -2.45 11.73
CA PHE A 328 -7.01 -1.52 10.69
C PHE A 328 -7.66 -1.80 9.33
N ALA A 329 -8.25 -0.77 8.71
CA ALA A 329 -8.93 -0.94 7.42
C ALA A 329 -7.99 -1.39 6.30
N VAL A 330 -6.74 -0.89 6.31
CA VAL A 330 -5.71 -1.26 5.33
C VAL A 330 -5.35 -2.75 5.38
N LEU A 331 -5.57 -3.40 6.54
CA LEU A 331 -5.28 -4.82 6.73
C LEU A 331 -6.51 -5.70 6.51
N ARG A 332 -7.68 -5.28 7.01
CA ARG A 332 -8.91 -6.12 6.99
C ARG A 332 -9.66 -6.13 5.65
N GLU A 333 -9.49 -5.11 4.82
CA GLU A 333 -10.27 -4.95 3.59
C GLU A 333 -9.59 -5.62 2.39
N GLN A 334 -8.92 -6.75 2.61
CA GLN A 334 -8.28 -7.55 1.56
C GLN A 334 -8.11 -9.00 2.05
N GLY A 335 -7.99 -9.94 1.12
CA GLY A 335 -7.83 -11.37 1.42
C GLY A 335 -6.39 -11.85 1.49
N LEU A 336 -5.40 -10.99 1.19
CA LEU A 336 -3.98 -11.35 1.26
C LEU A 336 -3.49 -11.43 2.71
N ALA A 337 -2.38 -12.14 2.93
CA ALA A 337 -1.68 -12.03 4.21
C ALA A 337 -1.12 -10.61 4.37
N SER A 338 -1.52 -9.94 5.45
CA SER A 338 -1.32 -8.50 5.62
C SER A 338 -0.85 -8.15 7.02
N VAL A 339 0.10 -7.22 7.10
CA VAL A 339 0.59 -6.66 8.37
C VAL A 339 0.86 -5.17 8.24
N MET A 340 0.90 -4.48 9.39
CA MET A 340 1.35 -3.11 9.51
C MET A 340 2.55 -3.05 10.46
N LEU A 341 3.66 -2.52 9.96
CA LEU A 341 4.89 -2.30 10.72
C LEU A 341 4.80 -0.93 11.39
N GLU A 342 5.07 -0.90 12.68
CA GLU A 342 5.09 0.32 13.47
C GLU A 342 6.47 0.42 14.12
N LEU A 343 7.43 0.99 13.38
CA LEU A 343 8.86 0.68 13.55
C LEU A 343 9.56 1.46 14.66
N THR A 344 9.05 2.64 15.00
CA THR A 344 9.59 3.54 16.04
C THR A 344 8.45 4.35 16.66
N TYR A 345 8.76 5.23 17.62
CA TYR A 345 7.86 6.23 18.19
C TYR A 345 8.38 7.65 17.96
N LEU A 346 7.70 8.43 17.11
CA LEU A 346 8.05 9.82 16.87
C LEU A 346 8.00 10.68 18.14
N SER A 347 7.17 10.32 19.13
CA SER A 347 7.11 11.03 20.40
C SER A 347 8.36 10.84 21.28
N ASN A 348 9.17 9.82 21.00
CA ASN A 348 10.39 9.51 21.74
C ASN A 348 11.63 10.18 21.13
N PRO A 349 12.46 10.87 21.94
CA PRO A 349 13.65 11.56 21.43
C PRO A 349 14.72 10.63 20.84
N GLU A 350 14.94 9.45 21.41
CA GLU A 350 15.96 8.50 20.95
C GLU A 350 15.54 7.89 19.60
N ASP A 351 14.28 7.50 19.46
CA ASP A 351 13.74 7.02 18.19
C ASP A 351 13.79 8.08 17.09
N ARG A 352 13.53 9.36 17.42
CA ARG A 352 13.64 10.45 16.43
C ARG A 352 15.04 10.62 15.88
N GLU A 353 16.09 10.34 16.65
CA GLU A 353 17.46 10.40 16.15
C GLU A 353 17.68 9.37 15.02
N LEU A 354 17.02 8.20 15.13
CA LEU A 354 17.07 7.14 14.12
C LEU A 354 16.44 7.56 12.78
N TRP A 355 15.48 8.49 12.79
CA TRP A 355 14.80 8.94 11.56
C TRP A 355 15.72 9.69 10.59
N THR A 356 16.83 10.19 11.11
CA THR A 356 17.87 10.88 10.33
C THR A 356 19.08 10.00 10.02
N ASP A 357 19.10 8.77 10.52
CA ASP A 357 20.20 7.84 10.33
C ASP A 357 19.94 6.93 9.12
N PRO A 358 20.64 7.14 7.99
CA PRO A 358 20.46 6.31 6.80
C PRO A 358 20.89 4.85 7.02
N ASP A 359 21.73 4.55 8.03
CA ASP A 359 22.14 3.19 8.34
C ASP A 359 21.00 2.42 9.00
N VAL A 360 20.22 3.09 9.86
CA VAL A 360 19.03 2.49 10.50
C VAL A 360 17.95 2.19 9.47
N VAL A 361 17.70 3.10 8.51
CA VAL A 361 16.76 2.84 7.40
C VAL A 361 17.17 1.60 6.61
N ARG A 362 18.46 1.43 6.32
CA ARG A 362 18.96 0.24 5.61
C ARG A 362 18.79 -1.03 6.42
N LYS A 363 19.04 -1.01 7.73
CA LYS A 363 18.81 -2.16 8.62
C LYS A 363 17.33 -2.52 8.76
N MET A 364 16.45 -1.53 8.86
CA MET A 364 14.99 -1.77 8.87
C MET A 364 14.55 -2.47 7.58
N ALA A 365 15.00 -1.96 6.43
CA ALA A 365 14.74 -2.55 5.13
C ALA A 365 15.32 -3.96 4.97
N GLU A 366 16.51 -4.22 5.52
CA GLU A 366 17.13 -5.54 5.58
C GLU A 366 16.29 -6.50 6.42
N GLY A 367 15.83 -6.05 7.59
CA GLY A 367 14.94 -6.82 8.46
C GLY A 367 13.61 -7.15 7.80
N ILE A 368 13.00 -6.21 7.08
CA ILE A 368 11.79 -6.45 6.30
C ILE A 368 12.05 -7.52 5.23
N SER A 369 13.16 -7.38 4.49
CA SER A 369 13.50 -8.31 3.40
C SER A 369 13.77 -9.73 3.90
N ASN A 370 14.53 -9.84 5.00
CA ASN A 370 14.80 -11.11 5.67
C ASN A 370 13.52 -11.72 6.27
N GLY A 371 12.63 -10.90 6.82
CA GLY A 371 11.35 -11.35 7.34
C GLY A 371 10.46 -11.96 6.24
N CYS A 372 10.38 -11.32 5.07
CA CYS A 372 9.70 -11.89 3.91
C CYS A 372 10.34 -13.20 3.44
N LEU A 373 11.67 -13.24 3.36
CA LEU A 373 12.42 -14.44 2.99
C LEU A 373 12.14 -15.61 3.95
N TYR A 374 12.20 -15.37 5.25
CA TYR A 374 11.95 -16.42 6.24
C TYR A 374 10.49 -16.84 6.27
N TYR A 375 9.55 -15.92 6.06
CA TYR A 375 8.14 -16.26 5.90
C TYR A 375 7.96 -17.27 4.76
N TYR A 376 8.34 -16.91 3.53
CA TYR A 376 8.13 -17.80 2.38
C TYR A 376 8.89 -19.12 2.49
N ASN A 377 10.14 -19.11 2.98
CA ASN A 377 10.91 -20.35 3.19
C ASN A 377 10.28 -21.33 4.20
N ASN A 378 9.36 -20.88 5.05
CA ASN A 378 8.73 -21.70 6.08
C ASN A 378 7.23 -21.93 5.85
N THR A 379 6.63 -21.28 4.83
CA THR A 379 5.22 -21.44 4.48
C THR A 379 5.00 -22.02 3.09
N ASP A 380 6.00 -22.00 2.20
CA ASP A 380 5.96 -22.70 0.92
C ASP A 380 6.14 -24.22 1.18
N ALA A 381 5.02 -24.96 1.28
CA ALA A 381 4.99 -26.42 1.50
C ALA A 381 4.47 -27.19 0.29
#